data_AF-A0A4Q5YZE6-F1
#
_entry.id   AF-A0A4Q5YZE6-F1
#
_cell.length_a   1.000
_cell.length_b   1.000
_cell.length_c   1.000
_cell.angle_alpha   90.00
_cell.angle_beta   90.00
_cell.angle_gamma   90.00
#
_symmetry.space_group_name_H-M   'P 1'
#
loop_
_entity.id
_entity.type
_entity.pdbx_description
1 polymer ?
#
loop_
_entity_poly.entity_id
_entity_poly.type
_entity_poly.pdbx_seq_one_letter_code
_entity_poly.pdbx_strand_id
1 'polypeptide(L)' 'MSEIHFSYDQLSEFSKAIFLNIGCSEADALLATQVLLSADLRGIDSHGIARLSGYTRLWEVKRVNATPAINILH' A
#
# COMPACT_ATOMS: atom_id res chain seq x y z
N MET A 1 11.07 -2.15 24.47
CA MET A 1 11.77 -2.22 23.17
C MET A 1 12.11 -0.80 22.77
N SER A 2 13.27 -0.55 22.18
CA SER A 2 13.58 0.77 21.61
C SER A 2 12.74 0.99 20.36
N GLU A 3 12.13 2.16 20.25
CA GLU A 3 11.34 2.56 19.09
C GLU A 3 12.29 2.89 17.92
N ILE A 4 11.98 2.38 16.73
CA ILE A 4 12.75 2.64 15.51
C ILE A 4 11.91 3.59 14.66
N HIS A 5 12.47 4.75 14.33
CA HIS A 5 11.80 5.72 13.46
C HIS A 5 12.28 5.57 12.02
N PHE A 6 11.33 5.50 11.10
CA PHE A 6 11.57 5.54 9.67
C PHE A 6 11.07 6.86 9.10
N SER A 7 11.82 7.42 8.16
CA SER A 7 11.36 8.59 7.41
C SER A 7 10.21 8.22 6.47
N TYR A 8 9.41 9.22 6.11
CA TYR A 8 8.35 9.06 5.10
C TYR A 8 8.89 8.46 3.80
N ASP A 9 10.04 8.94 3.31
CA ASP A 9 10.62 8.47 2.04
C ASP A 9 11.00 6.99 2.09
N GLN A 10 11.58 6.53 3.21
CA GLN A 10 11.87 5.10 3.41
C GLN A 10 10.59 4.24 3.39
N LEU A 11 9.54 4.69 4.07
CA LEU A 11 8.27 3.97 4.09
C LEU A 11 7.56 4.00 2.74
N SER A 12 7.69 5.11 2.01
CA SER A 12 7.11 5.32 0.69
C SER A 12 7.77 4.42 -0.35
N GLU A 13 9.10 4.41 -0.40
CA GLU A 13 9.87 3.54 -1.30
C GLU A 13 9.59 2.06 -1.03
N PHE A 14 9.58 1.67 0.25
CA PHE A 14 9.28 0.30 0.66
C PHE A 14 7.86 -0.14 0.26
N SER A 15 6.85 0.67 0.59
CA SER A 15 5.45 0.35 0.31
C SER A 15 5.19 0.28 -1.19
N LYS A 16 5.73 1.23 -1.95
CA LYS A 16 5.61 1.27 -3.41
C LYS A 16 6.26 0.06 -4.06
N ALA A 17 7.47 -0.31 -3.63
CA ALA A 17 8.17 -1.49 -4.12
C ALA A 17 7.36 -2.79 -3.91
N ILE A 18 6.64 -2.89 -2.79
CA ILE A 18 5.74 -4.03 -2.53
C ILE A 18 4.54 -4.01 -3.47
N PHE A 19 3.86 -2.88 -3.65
CA PHE A 19 2.73 -2.78 -4.57
C PHE A 19 3.12 -3.10 -6.02
N LEU A 20 4.30 -2.66 -6.45
CA LEU A 20 4.88 -3.03 -7.75
C LEU A 20 5.13 -4.54 -7.85
N ASN A 21 5.71 -5.16 -6.81
CA ASN A 21 5.98 -6.60 -6.82
C ASN A 21 4.72 -7.46 -6.89
N ILE A 22 3.61 -7.03 -6.29
CA ILE A 22 2.32 -7.74 -6.42
C ILE A 22 1.60 -7.44 -7.75
N GLY A 23 2.19 -6.62 -8.62
CA GLY A 23 1.75 -6.42 -10.00
C GLY A 23 0.93 -5.15 -10.26
N CYS A 24 0.84 -4.22 -9.30
CA CYS A 24 0.22 -2.92 -9.57
C CYS A 24 1.00 -2.15 -10.65
N SER A 25 0.29 -1.31 -11.41
CA SER A 25 0.95 -0.33 -12.28
C SER A 25 1.73 0.69 -11.46
N GLU A 26 2.66 1.41 -12.08
CA GLU A 26 3.43 2.48 -11.41
C GLU A 26 2.51 3.54 -10.77
N ALA A 27 1.44 3.91 -11.47
CA ALA A 27 0.46 4.88 -11.00
C ALA A 27 -0.36 4.34 -9.82
N ASP A 28 -0.82 3.09 -9.89
CA ASP A 28 -1.61 2.47 -8.82
C ASP A 28 -0.75 2.21 -7.57
N ALA A 29 0.50 1.76 -7.75
CA ALA A 29 1.44 1.55 -6.66
C ALA A 29 1.77 2.87 -5.94
N LEU A 30 1.95 3.96 -6.68
CA LEU A 30 2.14 5.29 -6.12
C LEU A 30 0.90 5.75 -5.34
N LEU A 31 -0.29 5.61 -5.92
CA LEU A 31 -1.54 6.00 -5.27
C LEU A 31 -1.80 5.21 -3.99
N ALA A 32 -1.66 3.89 -4.04
CA ALA A 32 -1.85 3.01 -2.89
C ALA A 32 -0.88 3.36 -1.76
N THR A 33 0.39 3.64 -2.09
CA THR A 33 1.41 4.08 -1.14
C THR A 33 1.04 5.41 -0.48
N GLN A 34 0.64 6.40 -1.27
CA GLN A 34 0.28 7.73 -0.76
C GLN A 34 -0.95 7.66 0.17
N VAL A 35 -1.99 6.92 -0.22
CA VAL A 35 -3.19 6.74 0.61
C VAL A 35 -2.84 6.02 1.90
N LEU A 36 -2.07 4.93 1.83
CA LEU A 36 -1.63 4.17 3.00
C LEU A 36 -0.88 5.06 3.99
N LEU A 37 0.20 5.71 3.54
CA LEU A 37 1.04 6.52 4.44
C LEU A 37 0.37 7.83 4.86
N SER A 38 -0.65 8.30 4.15
CA SER A 38 -1.44 9.44 4.62
C SER A 38 -2.11 9.16 5.97
N ALA A 39 -2.44 7.90 6.27
CA ALA A 39 -2.99 7.51 7.57
C ALA A 39 -1.94 7.63 8.69
N ASP A 40 -0.70 7.16 8.45
CA ASP A 40 0.41 7.32 9.41
C ASP A 40 0.73 8.79 9.67
N LEU A 41 0.80 9.62 8.61
CA LEU A 41 1.03 11.06 8.74
C LEU A 41 -0.05 11.79 9.55
N ARG A 42 -1.26 11.22 9.62
CA ARG A 42 -2.40 11.76 10.38
C ARG A 42 -2.51 11.15 11.78
N GLY A 43 -1.59 10.28 12.19
CA GLY A 43 -1.63 9.56 13.46
C GLY A 43 -2.73 8.51 13.55
N ILE A 44 -3.16 7.94 12.41
CA ILE A 44 -4.17 6.88 12.33
C ILE A 44 -3.45 5.56 12.03
N ASP A 45 -2.64 5.10 12.98
CA ASP A 45 -1.73 3.96 12.83
C ASP A 45 -2.43 2.67 12.40
N SER A 46 -3.70 2.52 12.81
CA SER A 46 -4.55 1.37 12.46
C SER A 46 -4.88 1.25 10.96
N HIS A 47 -4.58 2.28 10.15
CA HIS A 47 -4.89 2.31 8.71
C HIS A 47 -3.66 2.61 7.84
N GLY A 48 -2.49 2.83 8.43
CA GLY A 48 -1.24 3.10 7.71
C GLY A 48 -0.44 1.85 7.41
N ILE A 49 0.89 1.94 7.49
CA ILE A 49 1.82 0.87 7.08
C ILE A 49 1.57 -0.47 7.77
N ALA A 50 0.96 -0.47 8.95
CA ALA A 50 0.50 -1.67 9.65
C ALA A 50 -0.47 -2.55 8.81
N ARG A 51 -1.13 -1.98 7.79
CA ARG A 51 -2.03 -2.69 6.86
C ARG A 51 -1.35 -3.28 5.64
N LEU A 52 -0.08 -2.94 5.36
CA LEU A 52 0.60 -3.33 4.13
C LEU A 52 0.63 -4.85 3.92
N SER A 53 0.92 -5.61 4.99
CA SER A 53 0.90 -7.08 4.97
C SER A 53 -0.50 -7.67 4.72
N GLY A 54 -1.55 -6.94 5.09
CA GLY A 54 -2.94 -7.32 4.79
C GLY A 54 -3.23 -7.29 3.29
N TYR A 55 -2.74 -6.26 2.58
CA TYR A 55 -2.92 -6.15 1.13
C TYR A 55 -2.18 -7.26 0.38
N THR A 56 -0.94 -7.57 0.77
CA THR A 56 -0.20 -8.69 0.16
C THR A 56 -0.90 -10.01 0.43
N ARG A 57 -1.40 -10.24 1.65
CA ARG A 57 -2.17 -11.44 1.98
C ARG A 57 -3.45 -11.58 1.16
N LEU A 58 -4.21 -10.50 0.99
CA LEU A 58 -5.43 -10.50 0.18
C LEU A 58 -5.13 -10.77 -1.29
N TRP A 59 -4.02 -10.25 -1.81
CA TRP A 59 -3.55 -10.54 -3.16
C TRP A 59 -3.16 -12.00 -3.34
N GLU A 60 -2.39 -12.59 -2.41
CA GLU A 60 -2.00 -14.01 -2.45
C GLU A 60 -3.22 -14.94 -2.57
N VAL A 61 -4.30 -14.62 -1.84
CA VAL A 61 -5.54 -15.41 -1.86
C VAL A 61 -6.54 -14.96 -2.94
N LYS A 62 -6.09 -14.18 -3.93
CA LYS A 62 -6.88 -13.68 -5.08
C LYS A 62 -8.14 -12.91 -4.69
N ARG A 63 -8.12 -12.24 -3.53
CA ARG A 63 -9.19 -11.35 -3.04
C ARG A 63 -8.98 -9.89 -3.43
N VAL A 64 -7.76 -9.54 -3.87
CA VAL A 64 -7.42 -8.26 -4.49
C VAL A 64 -6.87 -8.56 -5.89
N ASN A 65 -7.40 -7.85 -6.90
CA ASN A 65 -6.85 -7.86 -8.24
C ASN A 65 -5.92 -6.65 -8.40
N ALA A 66 -4.62 -6.89 -8.54
CA ALA A 66 -3.61 -5.84 -8.71
C ALA A 66 -3.62 -5.19 -10.11
N THR A 67 -4.25 -5.82 -11.10
CA THR A 67 -4.40 -5.33 -12.48
C THR A 67 -5.86 -5.32 -12.91
N PRO A 68 -6.71 -4.50 -12.26
CA PRO A 68 -8.13 -4.47 -12.58
C PRO A 68 -8.39 -3.80 -13.93
N ALA A 69 -9.22 -4.42 -14.76
CA ALA A 69 -9.82 -3.77 -15.92
C ALA A 69 -11.10 -3.04 -15.47
N ILE A 70 -10.97 -1.80 -15.02
CA ILE A 70 -12.08 -0.98 -14.53
C ILE A 70 -12.92 -0.54 -15.73
N ASN A 71 -14.24 -0.78 -15.68
CA ASN A 71 -15.18 -0.45 -16.76
C ASN A 71 -16.36 0.36 -16.22
N ILE A 72 -16.88 1.28 -17.02
CA ILE A 72 -18.14 2.00 -16.77
C ILE A 72 -19.25 1.23 -17.48
N LEU A 73 -20.35 0.91 -16.78
CA LEU A 73 -21.45 0.10 -17.33
C LEU A 73 -22.70 0.93 -17.68
N HIS A 74 -22.86 2.10 -17.06
CA HIS A 74 -23.97 3.04 -17.19
C HIS A 74 -23.50 4.43 -16.77
#